data_AF-A0A858RQX0-F1
#
_entry.id   AF-A0A858RQX0-F1
#
_cell.length_a   1.000
_cell.length_b   1.000
_cell.length_c   1.000
_cell.angle_alpha   90.00
_cell.angle_beta   90.00
_cell.angle_gamma   90.00
#
_symmetry.space_group_name_H-M   'P 1'
#
loop_
_entity.id
_entity.type
_entity.pdbx_description
1 polymer ?
#
loop_
_entity_poly.entity_id
_entity_poly.type
_entity_poly.pdbx_seq_one_letter_code
_entity_poly.pdbx_strand_id
1 'polypeptide(L)'
;MTLISPSSDSVGLALSSLKSGRKGISPAYGAALSEAASVCIANFNHSNPASMHVQDNANIILADIIWEEPSEQIVRTWADLEVATEQGAYCLAALLVEKYGLEVMQRSRKGTGFDFWLGPPDQELLLFQNLVRLEVSGILCGDDSSIAQRSRIKVEQTKRSDDTKIPAVIAVIEFSNPAARIIERCKL
;
A
#
# COMPACT_ATOMS: atom_id res chain seq x y z
N MET A 1 18.65 -3.51 -0.67
CA MET A 1 17.64 -4.38 -0.03
C MET A 1 16.51 -4.52 -1.01
N THR A 2 16.03 -5.74 -1.23
CA THR A 2 15.00 -6.05 -2.22
C THR A 2 13.75 -6.60 -1.55
N LEU A 3 12.60 -6.43 -2.19
CA LEU A 3 11.38 -7.10 -1.77
C LEU A 3 11.60 -8.61 -1.85
N ILE A 4 11.16 -9.33 -0.83
CA ILE A 4 11.20 -10.80 -0.82
C ILE A 4 9.79 -11.26 -1.15
N SER A 5 9.57 -11.80 -2.35
CA SER A 5 8.24 -12.33 -2.70
C SER A 5 7.79 -13.36 -1.65
N PRO A 6 6.53 -13.33 -1.21
CA PRO A 6 5.99 -14.32 -0.29
C PRO A 6 6.20 -15.75 -0.81
N SER A 7 6.50 -16.69 0.09
CA SER A 7 6.65 -18.11 -0.25
C SER A 7 5.32 -18.85 -0.44
N SER A 8 4.20 -18.19 -0.13
CA SER A 8 2.84 -18.71 -0.25
C SER A 8 2.15 -18.10 -1.46
N ASP A 9 1.40 -18.91 -2.20
CA ASP A 9 0.60 -18.46 -3.36
C ASP A 9 -0.58 -17.56 -2.95
N SER A 10 -0.94 -17.55 -1.66
CA SER A 10 -1.93 -16.62 -1.08
C SER A 10 -1.45 -16.01 0.24
N VAL A 11 -1.77 -14.73 0.46
CA VAL A 11 -1.49 -13.99 1.70
C VAL A 11 -2.74 -13.28 2.25
N GLY A 12 -2.96 -13.35 3.57
CA GLY A 12 -4.06 -12.64 4.21
C GLY A 12 -3.73 -11.19 4.57
N LEU A 13 -4.59 -10.25 4.19
CA LEU A 13 -4.50 -8.81 4.47
C LEU A 13 -5.67 -8.37 5.36
N ALA A 14 -5.53 -8.51 6.67
CA ALA A 14 -6.52 -8.03 7.62
C ALA A 14 -6.39 -6.52 7.82
N LEU A 15 -7.33 -5.73 7.28
CA LEU A 15 -7.31 -4.26 7.35
C LEU A 15 -7.25 -3.77 8.80
N SER A 16 -8.05 -4.41 9.66
CA SER A 16 -8.15 -4.10 11.08
C SER A 16 -6.83 -4.29 11.85
N SER A 17 -5.86 -5.05 11.31
CA SER A 17 -4.56 -5.23 11.96
C SER A 17 -3.76 -3.92 12.06
N LEU A 18 -3.97 -2.94 11.15
CA LEU A 18 -3.33 -1.62 11.25
C LEU A 18 -3.85 -0.79 12.43
N LYS A 19 -5.00 -1.14 13.02
CA LYS A 19 -5.51 -0.48 14.24
C LYS A 19 -4.54 -0.63 15.42
N SER A 20 -3.65 -1.63 15.39
CA SER A 20 -2.59 -1.79 16.39
C SER A 20 -1.39 -0.86 16.17
N GLY A 21 -1.35 -0.14 15.05
CA GLY A 21 -0.22 0.71 14.64
C GLY A 21 0.97 -0.08 14.09
N ARG A 22 1.95 0.67 13.57
CA ARG A 22 3.27 0.25 13.09
C ARG A 22 4.26 1.34 13.47
N LYS A 23 5.57 1.14 13.31
CA LYS A 23 6.58 2.16 13.69
C LYS A 23 6.30 3.53 13.06
N GLY A 24 5.90 3.56 11.78
CA GLY A 24 5.56 4.78 11.06
C GLY A 24 4.06 5.13 10.99
N ILE A 25 3.19 4.34 11.63
CA ILE A 25 1.72 4.49 11.58
C ILE A 25 1.17 4.41 13.00
N SER A 26 0.65 5.51 13.54
CA SER A 26 0.01 5.46 14.86
C SER A 26 -1.26 4.59 14.83
N PRO A 27 -1.68 3.99 15.95
CA PRO A 27 -2.92 3.22 16.03
C PRO A 27 -4.15 3.95 15.48
N ALA A 28 -4.30 5.24 15.81
CA ALA A 28 -5.42 6.06 15.33
C ALA A 28 -5.37 6.30 13.82
N TYR A 29 -4.18 6.55 13.26
CA TYR A 29 -4.05 6.71 11.82
C TYR A 29 -4.27 5.38 11.10
N GLY A 30 -3.73 4.27 11.61
CA GLY A 30 -3.98 2.94 11.06
C GLY A 30 -5.46 2.53 11.08
N ALA A 31 -6.20 2.91 12.13
CA ALA A 31 -7.65 2.76 12.16
C ALA A 31 -8.36 3.57 11.06
N ALA A 32 -7.98 4.84 10.87
CA ALA A 32 -8.52 5.67 9.80
C ALA A 32 -8.20 5.09 8.41
N LEU A 33 -6.99 4.59 8.17
CA LEU A 33 -6.62 3.93 6.92
C LEU A 33 -7.47 2.66 6.67
N SER A 34 -7.71 1.87 7.72
CA SER A 34 -8.54 0.67 7.65
C SER A 34 -10.00 0.99 7.29
N GLU A 35 -10.56 2.07 7.82
CA GLU A 35 -11.90 2.56 7.46
C GLU A 35 -11.97 3.04 6.00
N ALA A 36 -10.98 3.82 5.57
CA ALA A 36 -10.92 4.31 4.18
C ALA A 36 -10.89 3.16 3.18
N ALA A 37 -10.08 2.13 3.45
CA ALA A 37 -10.02 0.93 2.65
C ALA A 37 -11.36 0.17 2.69
N SER A 38 -11.97 -0.04 3.86
CA SER A 38 -13.25 -0.77 3.90
C SER A 38 -14.37 -0.06 3.12
N VAL A 39 -14.41 1.27 3.14
CA VAL A 39 -15.35 2.05 2.32
C VAL A 39 -15.10 1.86 0.83
N CYS A 40 -13.83 1.93 0.38
CA CYS A 40 -13.49 1.75 -1.03
C CYS A 40 -13.91 0.38 -1.56
N ILE A 41 -13.72 -0.67 -0.75
CA ILE A 41 -14.00 -2.01 -1.23
C ILE A 41 -15.49 -2.39 -1.02
N ALA A 42 -16.16 -1.88 0.02
CA ALA A 42 -17.62 -2.01 0.18
C ALA A 42 -18.39 -1.32 -0.96
N ASN A 43 -17.83 -0.27 -1.58
CA ASN A 43 -18.42 0.44 -2.72
C ASN A 43 -18.71 -0.46 -3.95
N PHE A 44 -18.12 -1.66 -4.02
CA PHE A 44 -18.27 -2.60 -5.13
C PHE A 44 -18.86 -3.96 -4.72
N ASN A 45 -19.39 -4.08 -3.49
CA ASN A 45 -20.09 -5.26 -3.00
C ASN A 45 -19.28 -6.58 -3.10
N HIS A 46 -17.95 -6.55 -2.90
CA HIS A 46 -17.16 -7.77 -2.93
C HIS A 46 -17.48 -8.70 -1.75
N SER A 47 -17.09 -9.97 -1.87
CA SER A 47 -17.13 -10.93 -0.76
C SER A 47 -16.15 -10.54 0.35
N ASN A 48 -16.32 -11.17 1.52
CA ASN A 48 -15.37 -11.07 2.63
C ASN A 48 -14.87 -12.47 3.01
N PRO A 49 -13.59 -12.81 2.76
CA PRO A 49 -12.56 -11.96 2.16
C PRO A 49 -12.81 -11.63 0.68
N ALA A 50 -12.28 -10.49 0.23
CA ALA A 50 -12.21 -10.13 -1.19
C ALA A 50 -10.88 -10.62 -1.76
N SER A 51 -10.92 -11.31 -2.90
CA SER A 51 -9.72 -11.82 -3.54
C SER A 51 -9.06 -10.73 -4.40
N MET A 52 -7.76 -10.52 -4.21
CA MET A 52 -6.96 -9.54 -4.93
C MET A 52 -5.79 -10.21 -5.65
N HIS A 53 -5.59 -9.88 -6.93
CA HIS A 53 -4.39 -10.27 -7.65
C HIS A 53 -3.25 -9.30 -7.34
N VAL A 54 -2.09 -9.81 -6.92
CA VAL A 54 -0.91 -8.98 -6.65
C VAL A 54 0.18 -9.36 -7.64
N GLN A 55 0.53 -8.43 -8.52
CA GLN A 55 1.64 -8.58 -9.46
C GLN A 55 2.88 -7.85 -8.92
N ASP A 56 3.97 -8.57 -8.71
CA ASP A 56 5.30 -7.98 -8.51
C ASP A 56 6.15 -8.05 -9.80
N ASN A 57 7.45 -7.73 -9.71
CA ASN A 57 8.33 -7.75 -10.88
C ASN A 57 8.48 -9.14 -11.54
N ALA A 58 8.22 -10.23 -10.82
CA ALA A 58 8.50 -11.59 -11.25
C ALA A 58 7.26 -12.51 -11.24
N ASN A 59 6.34 -12.31 -10.30
CA ASN A 59 5.28 -13.26 -9.99
C ASN A 59 3.92 -12.57 -9.85
N ILE A 60 2.87 -13.40 -9.90
CA ILE A 60 1.52 -13.04 -9.49
C ILE A 60 1.15 -13.94 -8.32
N ILE A 61 0.70 -13.35 -7.22
CA ILE A 61 0.15 -14.05 -6.06
C ILE A 61 -1.29 -13.61 -5.81
N LEU A 62 -2.03 -14.37 -5.03
CA LEU A 62 -3.33 -13.94 -4.51
C LEU A 62 -3.18 -13.32 -3.13
N ALA A 63 -4.08 -12.39 -2.82
CA ALA A 63 -4.22 -11.84 -1.48
C ALA A 63 -5.70 -11.81 -1.08
N ASP A 64 -5.99 -12.25 0.13
CA ASP A 64 -7.33 -12.22 0.70
C ASP A 64 -7.47 -10.98 1.59
N ILE A 65 -8.24 -10.00 1.13
CA ILE A 65 -8.52 -8.78 1.89
C ILE A 65 -9.64 -9.07 2.88
N ILE A 66 -9.32 -9.02 4.17
CA ILE A 66 -10.26 -9.26 5.27
C ILE A 66 -10.61 -7.91 5.87
N TRP A 67 -11.89 -7.54 5.81
CA TRP A 67 -12.37 -6.24 6.28
C TRP A 67 -13.57 -6.34 7.22
N GLU A 68 -13.94 -5.21 7.80
CA GLU A 68 -15.21 -5.04 8.51
C GLU A 68 -16.11 -4.15 7.64
N GLU A 69 -17.39 -4.51 7.52
CA GLU A 69 -18.37 -3.69 6.80
C GLU A 69 -18.44 -2.29 7.44
N PRO A 70 -18.28 -1.20 6.67
CA PRO A 70 -18.30 0.14 7.25
C PRO A 70 -19.71 0.48 7.74
N SER A 71 -19.80 1.03 8.96
CA SER A 71 -21.05 1.61 9.44
C SER A 71 -21.43 2.84 8.58
N GLU A 72 -22.71 3.24 8.60
CA GLU A 72 -23.11 4.46 7.89
C GLU A 72 -22.34 5.71 8.34
N GLN A 73 -21.90 5.76 9.61
CA GLN A 73 -21.07 6.86 10.10
C GLN A 73 -19.72 6.87 9.39
N ILE A 74 -19.08 5.71 9.25
CA ILE A 74 -17.82 5.56 8.52
C ILE A 74 -18.01 5.94 7.04
N VAL A 75 -19.08 5.47 6.40
CA VAL A 75 -19.41 5.83 5.02
C VAL A 75 -19.56 7.35 4.86
N ARG A 76 -20.22 8.03 5.80
CA ARG A 76 -20.35 9.51 5.79
C ARG A 76 -19.01 10.21 6.03
N THR A 77 -18.15 9.68 6.89
CA THR A 77 -16.81 10.23 7.15
C THR A 77 -15.93 10.19 5.90
N TRP A 78 -16.00 9.09 5.15
CA TRP A 78 -15.19 8.83 3.95
C TRP A 78 -15.97 9.05 2.64
N ALA A 79 -16.96 9.95 2.65
CA ALA A 79 -17.81 10.22 1.49
C ALA A 79 -17.05 10.85 0.31
N ASP A 80 -15.92 11.52 0.57
CA ASP A 80 -14.96 11.89 -0.46
C ASP A 80 -14.16 10.66 -0.88
N LEU A 81 -14.62 10.02 -1.95
CA LEU A 81 -14.04 8.78 -2.44
C LEU A 81 -12.62 8.98 -3.02
N GLU A 82 -12.23 10.18 -3.42
CA GLU A 82 -10.84 10.43 -3.86
C GLU A 82 -9.89 10.33 -2.67
N VAL A 83 -10.26 10.99 -1.56
CA VAL A 83 -9.51 10.89 -0.30
C VAL A 83 -9.56 9.48 0.27
N ALA A 84 -10.73 8.83 0.28
CA ALA A 84 -10.87 7.45 0.74
C ALA A 84 -9.99 6.49 -0.08
N THR A 85 -9.91 6.68 -1.40
CA THR A 85 -9.08 5.86 -2.29
C THR A 85 -7.60 6.02 -2.00
N GLU A 86 -7.13 7.26 -1.80
CA GLU A 86 -5.72 7.51 -1.46
C GLU A 86 -5.36 6.87 -0.10
N GLN A 87 -6.15 7.13 0.93
CA GLN A 87 -5.89 6.59 2.27
C GLN A 87 -6.08 5.07 2.33
N GLY A 88 -7.10 4.53 1.67
CA GLY A 88 -7.33 3.10 1.56
C GLY A 88 -6.17 2.39 0.87
N ALA A 89 -5.59 3.00 -0.17
CA ALA A 89 -4.41 2.45 -0.83
C ALA A 89 -3.20 2.41 0.11
N TYR A 90 -3.02 3.41 0.98
CA TYR A 90 -1.98 3.34 2.03
C TYR A 90 -2.19 2.17 2.98
N CYS A 91 -3.44 1.84 3.33
CA CYS A 91 -3.75 0.67 4.17
C CYS A 91 -3.25 -0.63 3.53
N LEU A 92 -3.69 -0.90 2.30
CA LEU A 92 -3.35 -2.14 1.59
C LEU A 92 -1.86 -2.19 1.23
N ALA A 93 -1.25 -1.07 0.82
CA ALA A 93 0.18 -1.01 0.54
C ALA A 93 1.03 -1.32 1.77
N ALA A 94 0.68 -0.77 2.94
CA ALA A 94 1.39 -1.05 4.19
C ALA A 94 1.31 -2.54 4.57
N LEU A 95 0.14 -3.15 4.46
CA LEU A 95 -0.03 -4.58 4.75
C LEU A 95 0.65 -5.48 3.71
N LEU A 96 0.66 -5.08 2.45
CA LEU A 96 1.34 -5.82 1.39
C LEU A 96 2.84 -5.84 1.62
N VAL A 97 3.48 -4.69 1.87
CA VAL A 97 4.94 -4.65 2.07
C VAL A 97 5.40 -5.48 3.27
N GLU A 98 4.55 -5.65 4.29
CA GLU A 98 4.78 -6.58 5.41
C GLU A 98 4.91 -8.03 4.94
N LYS A 99 4.10 -8.44 3.95
CA LYS A 99 4.21 -9.78 3.34
C LYS A 99 5.49 -9.94 2.54
N TYR A 100 6.04 -8.82 2.05
CA TYR A 100 7.33 -8.78 1.35
C TYR A 100 8.54 -8.53 2.29
N GLY A 101 8.33 -8.64 3.61
CA GLY A 101 9.41 -8.57 4.61
C GLY A 101 9.83 -7.14 5.01
N LEU A 102 9.03 -6.12 4.71
CA LEU A 102 9.29 -4.73 5.07
C LEU A 102 8.14 -4.12 5.88
N GLU A 103 8.42 -3.12 6.70
CA GLU A 103 7.42 -2.38 7.48
C GLU A 103 7.52 -0.88 7.19
N VAL A 104 6.41 -0.15 7.30
CA VAL A 104 6.40 1.30 7.28
C VAL A 104 7.08 1.85 8.54
N MET A 105 8.23 2.50 8.35
CA MET A 105 9.05 3.08 9.42
C MET A 105 8.68 4.52 9.71
N GLN A 106 8.36 5.29 8.67
CA GLN A 106 8.07 6.72 8.80
C GLN A 106 7.35 7.25 7.56
N ARG A 107 6.52 8.29 7.72
CA ARG A 107 6.05 9.11 6.59
C ARG A 107 7.18 9.99 6.05
N SER A 108 7.18 10.22 4.74
CA SER A 108 8.07 11.17 4.09
C SER A 108 7.65 12.61 4.38
N ARG A 109 8.55 13.57 4.13
CA ARG A 109 8.19 14.98 4.05
C ARG A 109 7.61 15.29 2.67
N LYS A 110 6.67 16.23 2.60
CA LYS A 110 6.11 16.72 1.34
C LYS A 110 7.23 17.18 0.38
N GLY A 111 7.07 16.87 -0.91
CA GLY A 111 8.00 17.28 -1.97
C GLY A 111 9.12 16.29 -2.27
N THR A 112 9.22 15.17 -1.55
CA THR A 112 10.25 14.15 -1.75
C THR A 112 9.96 13.16 -2.91
N GLY A 113 8.71 13.11 -3.39
CA GLY A 113 8.29 12.25 -4.49
C GLY A 113 8.11 10.77 -4.11
N PHE A 114 8.00 10.48 -2.82
CA PHE A 114 7.56 9.21 -2.25
C PHE A 114 6.74 9.49 -0.98
N ASP A 115 5.95 8.53 -0.47
CA ASP A 115 5.03 8.72 0.67
C ASP A 115 5.59 8.22 2.01
N PHE A 116 6.32 7.10 2.01
CA PHE A 116 6.84 6.47 3.23
C PHE A 116 8.27 5.97 3.09
N TRP A 117 8.93 5.83 4.22
CA TRP A 117 10.14 5.04 4.37
C TRP A 117 9.76 3.64 4.86
N LEU A 118 10.30 2.62 4.21
CA LEU A 118 10.21 1.22 4.60
C LEU A 118 11.54 0.75 5.17
N GLY A 119 11.49 -0.26 6.03
CA GLY A 119 12.67 -0.95 6.55
C GLY A 119 12.29 -2.32 7.12
N PRO A 120 13.28 -3.12 7.55
CA PRO A 120 13.03 -4.39 8.22
C PRO A 120 12.16 -4.25 9.49
N PRO A 121 11.27 -5.20 9.77
CA PRO A 121 10.44 -5.18 10.99
C PRO A 121 11.22 -5.21 12.30
N ASP A 122 12.47 -5.64 12.31
CA ASP A 122 13.36 -5.66 13.49
C ASP A 122 14.28 -4.44 13.59
N GLN A 123 14.31 -3.56 12.57
CA GLN A 123 15.17 -2.39 12.57
C GLN A 123 14.69 -1.30 13.54
N GLU A 124 15.62 -0.71 14.28
CA GLU A 124 15.39 0.49 15.09
C GLU A 124 15.41 1.78 14.24
N LEU A 125 14.60 2.76 14.61
CA LEU A 125 14.35 4.00 13.86
C LEU A 125 15.57 4.95 13.74
N LEU A 126 16.69 4.66 14.40
CA LEU A 126 17.79 5.60 14.61
C LEU A 126 18.78 5.68 13.43
N LEU A 127 18.73 4.74 12.47
CA LEU A 127 19.67 4.69 11.35
C LEU A 127 18.90 4.60 10.03
N PHE A 128 19.07 5.59 9.13
CA PHE A 128 18.54 5.55 7.75
C PHE A 128 19.25 4.53 6.85
N GLN A 129 20.09 3.68 7.41
CA GLN A 129 20.69 2.55 6.71
C GLN A 129 19.60 1.52 6.42
N ASN A 130 19.66 0.84 5.28
CA ASN A 130 18.71 -0.21 4.88
C ASN A 130 17.24 0.21 4.67
N LEU A 131 16.97 1.50 4.48
CA LEU A 131 15.62 1.93 4.14
C LEU A 131 15.31 1.76 2.65
N VAL A 132 14.02 1.75 2.33
CA VAL A 132 13.47 1.76 0.97
C VAL A 132 12.39 2.85 0.91
N ARG A 133 12.32 3.61 -0.19
CA ARG A 133 11.24 4.59 -0.40
C ARG A 133 9.99 3.86 -0.85
N LEU A 134 8.80 4.20 -0.34
CA LEU A 134 7.53 3.70 -0.82
C LEU A 134 6.70 4.85 -1.38
N GLU A 135 6.26 4.72 -2.62
CA GLU A 135 5.28 5.59 -3.27
C GLU A 135 4.01 4.80 -3.56
N VAL A 136 2.85 5.34 -3.19
CA VAL A 136 1.57 4.63 -3.30
C VAL A 136 0.62 5.38 -4.24
N SER A 137 -0.24 4.64 -4.92
CA SER A 137 -1.37 5.18 -5.69
C SER A 137 -2.59 4.30 -5.49
N GLY A 138 -3.74 4.92 -5.21
CA GLY A 138 -5.03 4.26 -5.30
C GLY A 138 -5.72 4.51 -6.64
N ILE A 139 -6.55 3.55 -7.06
CA ILE A 139 -7.48 3.62 -8.18
C ILE A 139 -8.80 3.04 -7.68
N LEU A 140 -9.86 3.85 -7.61
CA LEU A 140 -11.14 3.37 -7.12
C LEU A 140 -11.79 2.38 -8.10
N CYS A 141 -11.81 2.76 -9.38
CA CYS A 141 -12.37 1.98 -10.47
C CYS A 141 -11.49 2.16 -11.70
N GLY A 142 -10.86 1.10 -12.15
CA GLY A 142 -10.00 1.10 -13.31
C GLY A 142 -9.73 -0.29 -13.86
N ASP A 143 -8.89 -0.32 -14.89
CA ASP A 143 -8.47 -1.52 -15.60
C ASP A 143 -6.93 -1.67 -15.58
N ASP A 144 -6.43 -2.73 -16.20
CA ASP A 144 -4.99 -3.00 -16.30
C ASP A 144 -4.23 -1.84 -16.97
N SER A 145 -4.86 -1.14 -17.92
CA SER A 145 -4.28 0.03 -18.58
C SER A 145 -4.11 1.19 -17.59
N SER A 146 -5.11 1.43 -16.74
CA SER A 146 -5.10 2.43 -15.68
C SER A 146 -4.00 2.13 -14.66
N ILE A 147 -3.88 0.87 -14.24
CA ILE A 147 -2.81 0.42 -13.33
C ILE A 147 -1.44 0.65 -13.99
N ALA A 148 -1.24 0.21 -15.22
CA ALA A 148 0.03 0.36 -15.93
C ALA A 148 0.41 1.83 -16.14
N GLN A 149 -0.55 2.69 -16.49
CA GLN A 149 -0.33 4.13 -16.63
C GLN A 149 0.08 4.76 -15.29
N ARG A 150 -0.65 4.46 -14.20
CA ARG A 150 -0.34 4.96 -12.86
C ARG A 150 1.03 4.50 -12.39
N SER A 151 1.38 3.23 -12.60
CA SER A 151 2.71 2.70 -12.30
C SER A 151 3.81 3.50 -12.99
N ARG A 152 3.70 3.77 -14.30
CA ARG A 152 4.70 4.56 -15.04
C ARG A 152 4.85 5.98 -14.47
N ILE A 153 3.73 6.65 -14.18
CA ILE A 153 3.74 7.99 -13.61
C ILE A 153 4.45 8.00 -12.24
N LYS A 154 4.14 7.05 -11.36
CA LYS A 154 4.75 6.96 -10.02
C LYS A 154 6.23 6.59 -10.06
N VAL A 155 6.65 5.77 -11.03
CA VAL A 155 8.07 5.52 -11.29
C VAL A 155 8.80 6.81 -11.67
N GLU A 156 8.22 7.69 -12.48
CA GLU A 156 8.83 8.99 -12.79
C GLU A 156 8.86 9.93 -11.57
N GLN A 157 7.81 9.95 -10.75
CA GLN A 157 7.75 10.82 -9.56
C GLN A 157 8.86 10.54 -8.55
N THR A 158 9.16 9.27 -8.33
CA THR A 158 10.22 8.82 -7.43
C THR A 158 11.63 9.18 -7.94
N LYS A 159 11.80 9.66 -9.18
CA LYS A 159 13.10 10.19 -9.66
C LYS A 159 13.49 11.51 -8.99
N ARG A 160 12.56 12.21 -8.33
CA ARG A 160 12.85 13.48 -7.62
C ARG A 160 13.82 13.33 -6.45
N SER A 161 13.92 12.14 -5.88
CA SER A 161 14.80 11.81 -4.75
C SER A 161 15.85 10.77 -5.13
N ASP A 162 16.18 10.68 -6.41
CA ASP A 162 17.17 9.73 -6.93
C ASP A 162 18.61 10.02 -6.54
N ASP A 163 18.87 11.22 -6.03
CA ASP A 163 20.11 11.66 -5.40
C ASP A 163 20.37 10.97 -4.05
N THR A 164 19.32 10.50 -3.37
CA THR A 164 19.42 9.72 -2.13
C THR A 164 20.14 8.39 -2.32
N LYS A 165 20.17 7.85 -3.56
CA LYS A 165 20.68 6.51 -3.91
C LYS A 165 20.01 5.37 -3.13
N ILE A 166 18.83 5.61 -2.57
CA ILE A 166 18.03 4.62 -1.87
C ILE A 166 17.03 3.98 -2.86
N PRO A 167 16.82 2.65 -2.87
CA PRO A 167 15.81 2.02 -3.72
C PRO A 167 14.40 2.57 -3.47
N ALA A 168 13.51 2.37 -4.45
CA ALA A 168 12.11 2.76 -4.34
C ALA A 168 11.19 1.58 -4.68
N VAL A 169 10.12 1.44 -3.93
CA VAL A 169 8.99 0.56 -4.18
C VAL A 169 7.81 1.44 -4.56
N ILE A 170 7.11 1.05 -5.61
CA ILE A 170 5.86 1.66 -6.05
C ILE A 170 4.76 0.64 -5.82
N ALA A 171 3.69 1.03 -5.11
CA ALA A 171 2.50 0.21 -4.93
C ALA A 171 1.29 0.91 -5.56
N VAL A 172 0.68 0.29 -6.57
CA VAL A 172 -0.58 0.76 -7.16
C VAL A 172 -1.68 -0.21 -6.75
N ILE A 173 -2.73 0.30 -6.11
CA ILE A 173 -3.85 -0.47 -5.57
C ILE A 173 -5.13 -0.08 -6.33
N GLU A 174 -5.86 -1.06 -6.82
CA GLU A 174 -7.16 -0.92 -7.50
C GLU A 174 -8.26 -1.62 -6.66
N PHE A 175 -9.44 -0.99 -6.55
CA PHE A 175 -10.50 -1.42 -5.64
C PHE A 175 -11.73 -2.07 -6.31
N SER A 176 -12.06 -1.75 -7.56
CA SER A 176 -13.27 -2.26 -8.23
C SER A 176 -13.14 -3.71 -8.71
N ASN A 177 -11.94 -4.09 -9.12
CA ASN A 177 -11.50 -5.44 -9.44
C ASN A 177 -10.17 -5.67 -8.72
N PRO A 178 -10.20 -5.97 -7.40
CA PRO A 178 -9.07 -5.85 -6.52
C PRO A 178 -7.77 -6.36 -7.15
N ALA A 179 -6.87 -5.42 -7.39
CA ALA A 179 -5.57 -5.70 -7.97
C ALA A 179 -4.52 -4.79 -7.35
N ALA A 180 -3.33 -5.33 -7.16
CA ALA A 180 -2.17 -4.56 -6.76
C ALA A 180 -1.03 -4.81 -7.72
N ARG A 181 -0.29 -3.74 -8.03
CA ARG A 181 0.98 -3.83 -8.73
C ARG A 181 2.09 -3.25 -7.88
N ILE A 182 3.07 -4.08 -7.55
CA ILE A 182 4.24 -3.71 -6.77
C ILE A 182 5.44 -3.68 -7.71
N ILE A 183 6.13 -2.56 -7.78
CA ILE A 183 7.31 -2.40 -8.62
C ILE A 183 8.48 -2.03 -7.74
N GLU A 184 9.51 -2.86 -7.76
CA GLU A 184 10.78 -2.49 -7.18
C GLU A 184 11.65 -1.80 -8.23
N ARG A 185 12.11 -0.59 -7.90
CA ARG A 185 13.17 0.11 -8.62
C ARG A 185 14.44 0.14 -7.77
N CYS A 186 15.32 -0.81 -8.07
CA CYS A 186 16.73 -0.70 -7.74
C CYS A 186 17.35 0.41 -8.59
N LYS A 187 18.24 1.22 -8.01
CA LYS A 187 19.19 1.98 -8.84
C LYS A 187 20.44 1.14 -9.04
N LEU A 188 20.84 1.05 -10.31
CA LEU A 188 22.20 0.76 -10.79
C LEU A 188 23.13 1.91 -10.37
#